data_AF-A0A0J7IRN5-F1
#
_entry.id   AF-A0A0J7IRN5-F1
#
_cell.length_a   1.000
_cell.length_b   1.000
_cell.length_c   1.000
_cell.angle_alpha   90.00
_cell.angle_beta   90.00
_cell.angle_gamma   90.00
#
_symmetry.space_group_name_H-M   'P 1'
#
loop_
_entity.id
_entity.type
_entity.pdbx_description
1 polymer ?
#
loop_
_entity_poly.entity_id
_entity_poly.type
_entity_poly.pdbx_seq_one_letter_code
_entity_poly.pdbx_strand_id
1 'polypeptide(L)'
;MRPTILTLLFFSVTFVVKAQSSNCNMSVTYSEMAFETYKKAYKTSDQDEMTVLLKKAVEESEQASAYALICNCQIAKNYALNAVTFGKKATKESDISEAKKLSKQAMNMSLDVMTATPNCKQ
;
A
#
# COMPACT_ATOMS: atom_id res chain seq x y z
N MET A 1 -56.57 -34.45 11.22
CA MET A 1 -56.17 -33.55 12.34
C MET A 1 -54.77 -33.98 12.75
N ARG A 2 -53.73 -33.17 12.93
CA ARG A 2 -53.34 -31.76 12.69
C ARG A 2 -51.79 -31.85 12.77
N PRO A 3 -51.02 -31.05 12.02
CA PRO A 3 -49.60 -31.32 11.74
C PRO A 3 -48.71 -30.78 12.87
N THR A 4 -47.58 -31.44 13.15
CA THR A 4 -46.56 -30.87 14.04
C THR A 4 -45.31 -30.55 13.25
N ILE A 5 -44.92 -29.29 13.40
CA ILE A 5 -44.09 -28.47 12.54
C ILE A 5 -42.59 -28.71 12.77
N LEU A 6 -41.91 -28.83 11.64
CA LEU A 6 -40.53 -28.47 11.30
C LEU A 6 -39.92 -27.33 12.14
N THR A 7 -38.73 -27.56 12.73
CA THR A 7 -37.75 -26.47 12.89
C THR A 7 -36.31 -27.01 12.91
N LEU A 8 -35.63 -26.89 11.77
CA LEU A 8 -34.17 -26.90 11.67
C LEU A 8 -33.62 -25.65 12.37
N LEU A 9 -32.77 -25.84 13.37
CA LEU A 9 -31.91 -24.77 13.91
C LEU A 9 -30.52 -24.90 13.27
N PHE A 10 -30.40 -24.41 12.03
CA PHE A 10 -29.13 -23.92 11.52
C PHE A 10 -28.88 -22.55 12.16
N PHE A 11 -28.09 -22.51 13.23
CA PHE A 11 -27.51 -21.25 13.70
C PHE A 11 -26.32 -20.93 12.80
N SER A 12 -26.62 -20.30 11.66
CA SER A 12 -25.63 -19.67 10.80
C SER A 12 -24.89 -18.60 11.60
N VAL A 13 -23.59 -18.79 11.72
CA VAL A 13 -22.68 -17.83 12.35
C VAL A 13 -22.61 -16.58 11.46
N THR A 14 -23.36 -15.53 11.81
CA THR A 14 -23.18 -14.22 11.18
C THR A 14 -22.00 -13.50 11.82
N PHE A 15 -20.78 -13.85 11.41
CA PHE A 15 -19.64 -12.93 11.48
C PHE A 15 -19.65 -12.07 10.22
N VAL A 16 -20.45 -11.00 10.25
CA VAL A 16 -20.41 -9.94 9.22
C VAL A 16 -20.00 -8.65 9.90
N VAL A 17 -18.76 -8.55 10.39
CA VAL A 17 -18.16 -7.28 10.82
C VAL A 17 -16.63 -7.34 10.64
N LYS A 18 -16.08 -6.34 9.92
CA LYS A 18 -14.65 -5.90 9.85
C LYS A 18 -13.65 -6.53 8.86
N ALA A 19 -14.04 -6.80 7.61
CA ALA A 19 -13.05 -6.96 6.52
C ALA A 19 -12.50 -5.61 5.99
N GLN A 20 -13.26 -4.51 6.13
CA GLN A 20 -12.87 -3.22 5.53
C GLN A 20 -11.73 -2.53 6.28
N SER A 21 -11.69 -2.62 7.62
CA SER A 21 -10.62 -2.01 8.42
C SER A 21 -9.26 -2.71 8.26
N SER A 22 -9.24 -4.02 7.99
CA SER A 22 -7.98 -4.75 7.78
C SER A 22 -7.28 -4.33 6.49
N ASN A 23 -8.05 -4.00 5.45
CA ASN A 23 -7.50 -3.59 4.15
C ASN A 23 -6.86 -2.20 4.24
N CYS A 24 -7.44 -1.26 4.99
CA CYS A 24 -6.82 0.03 5.27
C CYS A 24 -5.46 -0.14 5.95
N ASN A 25 -5.40 -1.06 6.93
CA ASN A 25 -4.16 -1.36 7.64
C ASN A 25 -3.12 -1.94 6.67
N MET A 26 -3.50 -2.80 5.73
CA MET A 26 -2.59 -3.32 4.72
C MET A 26 -2.03 -2.19 3.81
N SER A 27 -2.86 -1.22 3.42
CA SER A 27 -2.38 -0.04 2.68
C SER A 27 -1.29 0.71 3.45
N VAL A 28 -1.48 0.90 4.77
CA VAL A 28 -0.47 1.52 5.64
C VAL A 28 0.78 0.66 5.73
N THR A 29 0.65 -0.63 6.02
CA THR A 29 1.78 -1.56 6.15
C THR A 29 2.64 -1.63 4.89
N TYR A 30 2.01 -1.76 3.70
CA TYR A 30 2.75 -1.74 2.44
C TYR A 30 3.42 -0.39 2.17
N SER A 31 2.82 0.71 2.61
CA SER A 31 3.43 2.03 2.49
C SER A 31 4.62 2.22 3.43
N GLU A 32 4.57 1.66 4.64
CA GLU A 32 5.70 1.65 5.58
C GLU A 32 6.88 0.85 5.03
N MET A 33 6.60 -0.33 4.44
CA MET A 33 7.63 -1.12 3.76
C MET A 33 8.24 -0.35 2.60
N ALA A 34 7.41 0.22 1.72
CA ALA A 34 7.87 1.04 0.60
C ALA A 34 8.72 2.23 1.08
N PHE A 35 8.29 2.93 2.13
CA PHE A 35 9.03 4.05 2.72
C PHE A 35 10.43 3.61 3.16
N GLU A 36 10.54 2.53 3.94
CA GLU A 36 11.83 2.06 4.43
C GLU A 36 12.71 1.52 3.29
N THR A 37 12.13 0.88 2.27
CA THR A 37 12.88 0.42 1.09
C THR A 37 13.38 1.61 0.25
N TYR A 38 12.55 2.62 -0.03
CA TYR A 38 12.98 3.85 -0.71
C TYR A 38 14.03 4.63 0.08
N LYS A 39 13.95 4.63 1.41
CA LYS A 39 14.94 5.24 2.30
C LYS A 39 16.28 4.52 2.22
N LYS A 40 16.29 3.18 2.11
CA LYS A 40 17.50 2.40 1.85
C LYS A 40 18.07 2.73 0.47
N ALA A 41 17.23 2.76 -0.57
CA ALA A 41 17.63 3.14 -1.92
C ALA A 41 18.24 4.56 -1.95
N TYR A 42 17.64 5.53 -1.26
CA TYR A 42 18.16 6.89 -1.15
C TYR A 42 19.56 6.96 -0.49
N LYS A 43 19.83 6.07 0.48
CA LYS A 43 21.07 6.07 1.26
C LYS A 43 22.22 5.32 0.61
N THR A 44 21.94 4.28 -0.19
CA THR A 44 23.02 3.51 -0.82
C THR A 44 23.79 4.34 -1.85
N SER A 45 25.06 4.00 -2.05
CA SER A 45 25.92 4.53 -3.12
C SER A 45 26.17 3.50 -4.23
N ASP A 46 25.61 2.30 -4.10
CA ASP A 46 25.73 1.22 -5.08
C ASP A 46 24.54 1.25 -6.04
N GLN A 47 24.82 1.34 -7.34
CA GLN A 47 23.79 1.49 -8.38
C GLN A 47 22.98 0.20 -8.58
N ASP A 48 23.60 -0.97 -8.44
CA ASP A 48 22.93 -2.26 -8.60
C ASP A 48 22.02 -2.52 -7.41
N GLU A 49 22.52 -2.28 -6.19
CA GLU A 49 21.73 -2.34 -4.95
C GLU A 49 20.55 -1.36 -5.02
N MET A 50 20.80 -0.12 -5.44
CA MET A 50 19.75 0.89 -5.61
C MET A 50 18.66 0.38 -6.55
N THR A 51 19.03 -0.18 -7.70
CA THR A 51 18.08 -0.69 -8.68
C THR A 51 17.20 -1.80 -8.11
N VAL A 52 17.78 -2.72 -7.35
CA VAL A 52 17.04 -3.81 -6.67
C VAL A 52 16.07 -3.24 -5.64
N LEU A 53 16.54 -2.32 -4.79
CA LEU A 53 15.72 -1.70 -3.75
C LEU A 53 14.56 -0.89 -4.36
N LEU A 54 14.82 -0.12 -5.42
CA LEU A 54 13.79 0.67 -6.10
C LEU A 54 12.70 -0.21 -6.72
N LYS A 55 13.06 -1.32 -7.37
CA LYS A 55 12.07 -2.27 -7.92
C LYS A 55 11.17 -2.84 -6.82
N LYS A 56 11.79 -3.28 -5.71
CA LYS A 56 11.05 -3.78 -4.55
C LYS A 56 10.12 -2.72 -3.97
N ALA A 57 10.59 -1.48 -3.78
CA ALA A 57 9.78 -0.39 -3.25
C ALA A 57 8.60 -0.02 -4.17
N VAL A 58 8.79 -0.15 -5.49
CA VAL A 58 7.71 0.01 -6.47
C VAL A 58 6.64 -1.06 -6.29
N GLU A 59 7.01 -2.32 -6.15
CA GLU A 59 6.05 -3.42 -5.89
C GLU A 59 5.29 -3.21 -4.58
N GLU A 60 5.99 -2.82 -3.51
CA GLU A 60 5.37 -2.47 -2.22
C GLU A 60 4.38 -1.30 -2.37
N SER A 61 4.73 -0.29 -3.17
CA SER A 61 3.85 0.86 -3.46
C SER A 61 2.62 0.47 -4.31
N GLU A 62 2.76 -0.49 -5.22
CA GLU A 62 1.65 -1.04 -6.01
C GLU A 62 0.66 -1.78 -5.10
N GLN A 63 1.14 -2.56 -4.14
CA GLN A 63 0.30 -3.20 -3.13
C GLN A 63 -0.42 -2.15 -2.26
N ALA A 64 0.30 -1.14 -1.78
CA ALA A 64 -0.31 -0.05 -1.03
C ALA A 64 -1.45 0.62 -1.81
N SER A 65 -1.24 0.88 -3.11
CA SER A 65 -2.26 1.46 -3.98
C SER A 65 -3.50 0.56 -4.13
N ALA A 66 -3.29 -0.75 -4.32
CA ALA A 66 -4.38 -1.72 -4.44
C ALA A 66 -5.23 -1.77 -3.16
N TYR A 67 -4.59 -1.82 -1.99
CA TYR A 67 -5.31 -1.82 -0.71
C TYR A 67 -5.97 -0.46 -0.41
N ALA A 68 -5.35 0.66 -0.79
CA ALA A 68 -5.95 1.99 -0.69
C ALA A 68 -7.24 2.11 -1.53
N LEU A 69 -7.26 1.46 -2.70
CA LEU A 69 -8.46 1.38 -3.52
C LEU A 69 -9.54 0.53 -2.86
N ILE A 70 -9.17 -0.64 -2.32
CA ILE A 70 -10.11 -1.56 -1.63
C ILE A 70 -10.73 -0.87 -0.40
N CYS A 71 -9.97 -0.05 0.32
CA CYS A 71 -10.52 0.73 1.43
C CYS A 71 -11.22 2.04 1.04
N ASN A 72 -11.43 2.28 -0.27
CA ASN A 72 -12.09 3.46 -0.81
C ASN A 72 -11.42 4.80 -0.43
N CYS A 73 -10.10 4.78 -0.19
CA CYS A 73 -9.33 5.96 0.18
C CYS A 73 -8.63 6.57 -1.03
N GLN A 74 -9.35 7.36 -1.81
CA GLN A 74 -8.84 7.87 -3.10
C GLN A 74 -7.59 8.74 -2.97
N ILE A 75 -7.48 9.53 -1.90
CA ILE A 75 -6.31 10.36 -1.65
C ILE A 75 -5.06 9.49 -1.39
N ALA A 76 -5.16 8.45 -0.56
CA ALA A 76 -4.07 7.51 -0.32
C ALA A 76 -3.70 6.73 -1.59
N LYS A 77 -4.71 6.31 -2.38
CA LYS A 77 -4.47 5.64 -3.65
C LYS A 77 -3.62 6.52 -4.58
N ASN A 78 -3.94 7.81 -4.68
CA ASN A 78 -3.21 8.74 -5.53
C ASN A 78 -1.77 8.95 -5.05
N TYR A 79 -1.54 9.09 -3.73
CA TYR A 79 -0.19 9.15 -3.18
C TYR A 79 0.59 7.86 -3.46
N ALA A 80 0.00 6.68 -3.27
CA ALA A 80 0.65 5.42 -3.59
C ALA A 80 1.00 5.30 -5.09
N LEU A 81 0.11 5.72 -5.99
CA LEU A 81 0.40 5.76 -7.44
C LEU A 81 1.51 6.76 -7.79
N ASN A 82 1.59 7.89 -7.08
CA ASN A 82 2.70 8.82 -7.25
C ASN A 82 4.02 8.21 -6.77
N ALA A 83 4.02 7.46 -5.65
CA ALA A 83 5.19 6.70 -5.20
C ALA A 83 5.65 5.70 -6.26
N VAL A 84 4.73 4.91 -6.84
CA VAL A 84 5.00 4.01 -7.97
C VAL A 84 5.60 4.77 -9.16
N THR A 85 5.04 5.94 -9.50
CA THR A 85 5.48 6.74 -10.64
C THR A 85 6.91 7.24 -10.45
N PHE A 86 7.22 7.83 -9.30
CA PHE A 86 8.58 8.30 -9.00
C PHE A 86 9.56 7.14 -8.89
N GLY A 87 9.17 6.03 -8.26
CA GLY A 87 10.00 4.83 -8.16
C GLY A 87 10.33 4.24 -9.54
N LYS A 88 9.35 4.10 -10.44
CA LYS A 88 9.57 3.63 -11.82
C LYS A 88 10.46 4.58 -12.62
N LYS A 89 10.37 5.89 -12.41
CA LYS A 89 11.32 6.84 -13.00
C LYS A 89 12.71 6.61 -12.44
N ALA A 90 12.86 6.51 -11.12
CA ALA A 90 14.15 6.26 -10.46
C ALA A 90 14.82 4.98 -10.97
N THR A 91 14.08 3.89 -11.20
CA THR A 91 14.65 2.63 -11.74
C THR A 91 15.23 2.74 -13.14
N LYS A 92 14.91 3.80 -13.89
CA LYS A 92 15.37 4.03 -15.27
C LYS A 92 16.51 5.04 -15.34
N GLU A 93 16.85 5.69 -14.23
CA GLU A 93 17.93 6.66 -14.19
C GLU A 93 19.29 5.96 -14.14
N SER A 94 20.21 6.40 -15.01
CA SER A 94 21.61 6.00 -14.96
C SER A 94 22.45 6.88 -14.01
N ASP A 95 21.95 8.06 -13.66
CA ASP A 95 22.56 8.95 -12.68
C ASP A 95 22.00 8.65 -11.28
N ILE A 96 22.87 8.16 -10.40
CA ILE A 96 22.53 7.83 -9.02
C ILE A 96 22.00 9.04 -8.24
N SER A 97 22.43 10.26 -8.57
CA SER A 97 21.99 11.48 -7.91
C SER A 97 20.52 11.79 -8.22
N GLU A 98 20.13 11.70 -9.50
CA GLU A 98 18.74 11.90 -9.91
C GLU A 98 17.85 10.75 -9.43
N ALA A 99 18.36 9.51 -9.47
CA ALA A 99 17.68 8.35 -8.89
C ALA A 99 17.38 8.56 -7.40
N LYS A 100 18.32 9.10 -6.61
CA LYS A 100 18.10 9.45 -5.20
C LYS A 100 17.03 10.51 -5.01
N LYS A 101 17.03 11.56 -5.84
CA LYS A 101 16.01 12.62 -5.77
C LYS A 101 14.62 12.07 -6.03
N LEU A 102 14.45 11.24 -7.05
CA LEU A 102 13.19 10.57 -7.36
C LEU A 102 12.80 9.56 -6.27
N SER A 103 13.75 8.78 -5.74
CA SER A 103 13.55 7.88 -4.60
C SER A 103 13.03 8.63 -3.36
N LYS A 104 13.56 9.83 -3.10
CA LYS A 104 13.11 10.69 -1.99
C LYS A 104 11.69 11.20 -2.22
N GLN A 105 11.32 11.55 -3.46
CA GLN A 105 9.95 11.92 -3.78
C GLN A 105 9.00 10.72 -3.58
N ALA A 106 9.38 9.52 -4.02
CA ALA A 106 8.60 8.31 -3.81
C ALA A 106 8.44 7.97 -2.31
N MET A 107 9.53 8.08 -1.54
CA MET A 107 9.54 7.91 -0.09
C MET A 107 8.54 8.88 0.59
N ASN A 108 8.55 10.16 0.22
CA ASN A 108 7.62 11.14 0.79
C ASN A 108 6.16 10.81 0.43
N MET A 109 5.90 10.36 -0.79
CA MET A 109 4.55 9.92 -1.17
C MET A 109 4.09 8.71 -0.34
N SER A 110 4.97 7.75 -0.05
CA SER A 110 4.64 6.64 0.86
C SER A 110 4.29 7.13 2.28
N LEU A 111 5.00 8.15 2.78
CA LEU A 111 4.68 8.81 4.05
C LEU A 111 3.30 9.51 4.01
N ASP A 112 2.96 10.14 2.90
CA ASP A 112 1.65 10.77 2.71
C ASP A 112 0.52 9.72 2.70
N VAL A 113 0.76 8.51 2.17
CA VAL A 113 -0.21 7.39 2.28
C VAL A 113 -0.46 7.02 3.74
N MET A 114 0.60 6.84 4.52
CA MET A 114 0.51 6.51 5.95
C MET A 114 -0.27 7.58 6.74
N THR A 115 -0.13 8.84 6.34
CA THR A 115 -0.80 9.98 7.00
C THR A 115 -2.26 10.13 6.53
N ALA A 116 -2.54 9.86 5.26
CA ALA A 116 -3.87 10.06 4.69
C ALA A 116 -4.84 8.90 4.97
N THR A 117 -4.34 7.65 4.98
CA THR A 117 -5.19 6.45 5.13
C THR A 117 -6.03 6.44 6.41
N PRO A 118 -5.50 6.82 7.60
CA PRO A 118 -6.28 6.91 8.83
C PRO A 118 -7.40 7.97 8.79
N ASN A 119 -7.25 9.00 7.96
CA ASN A 119 -8.19 10.11 7.82
C ASN A 119 -9.26 9.87 6.74
N CYS A 120 -9.19 8.75 6.02
CA CYS A 120 -10.22 8.39 5.07
C CYS A 120 -11.50 7.96 5.78
N LYS A 121 -12.63 8.48 5.31
CA LYS A 121 -13.96 8.06 5.77
C LYS A 121 -14.18 6.63 5.27
N GLN A 122 -14.11 5.66 6.19
CA GLN A 122 -14.30 4.23 5.93
C GLN A 122 -15.77 3.86 6.04
#